data_AF-A0A962BV82-F1
#
_entry.id   AF-A0A962BV82-F1
#
_cell.length_a   1.000
_cell.length_b   1.000
_cell.length_c   1.000
_cell.angle_alpha   90.00
_cell.angle_beta   90.00
_cell.angle_gamma   90.00
#
_symmetry.space_group_name_H-M   'P 1'
#
loop_
_entity.id
_entity.type
_entity.pdbx_description
1 polymer ?
#
loop_
_entity_poly.entity_id
_entity_poly.type
_entity_poly.pdbx_seq_one_letter_code
_entity_poly.pdbx_strand_id
1 'polypeptide(L)'
;MREKKFYVYIMAKERNSTFYVGITSDLSKRIWEHKNEVADGFTKKYGIKNLVYYEIFDDPENAIKREKRLKKWNRTWKMRVIEEMNPNWDDLYETICI
;
A
#
# COMPACT_ATOMS: atom_id res chain seq x y z
N MET A 1 -3.50 -9.26 -25.45
CA MET A 1 -2.87 -8.17 -24.67
C MET A 1 -3.09 -8.50 -23.20
N ARG A 2 -2.06 -8.49 -22.33
CA ARG A 2 -2.29 -8.66 -20.89
C ARG A 2 -3.05 -7.43 -20.39
N GLU A 3 -4.18 -7.62 -19.73
CA GLU A 3 -4.87 -6.54 -19.04
C GLU A 3 -3.93 -5.94 -17.99
N LYS A 4 -3.76 -4.62 -18.02
CA LYS A 4 -2.91 -3.91 -17.07
C LYS A 4 -3.69 -3.70 -15.78
N LYS A 5 -3.23 -4.30 -14.69
CA LYS A 5 -3.80 -4.09 -13.35
C LYS A 5 -3.15 -2.88 -12.67
N PHE A 6 -3.90 -2.25 -11.78
CA PHE A 6 -3.47 -1.15 -10.94
C PHE A 6 -3.72 -1.51 -9.48
N TYR A 7 -2.82 -1.08 -8.61
CA TYR A 7 -2.84 -1.42 -7.21
C TYR A 7 -2.88 -0.15 -6.39
N VAL A 8 -3.81 -0.08 -5.45
CA VAL A 8 -3.79 0.93 -4.39
C VAL A 8 -3.32 0.25 -3.13
N TYR A 9 -2.34 0.81 -2.43
CA TYR A 9 -1.70 0.15 -1.30
C TYR A 9 -1.50 1.09 -0.12
N ILE A 10 -1.39 0.48 1.07
CA ILE A 10 -1.01 1.17 2.31
C ILE A 10 0.22 0.48 2.89
N MET A 11 1.24 1.28 3.20
CA MET A 11 2.40 0.85 3.96
C MET A 11 2.41 1.48 5.35
N ALA A 12 2.95 0.75 6.32
CA ALA A 12 3.16 1.19 7.69
C ALA A 12 4.51 0.68 8.22
N LYS A 13 4.97 1.25 9.33
CA LYS A 13 6.10 0.69 10.09
C LYS A 13 5.60 -0.37 11.07
N GLU A 14 4.51 -0.06 11.76
CA GLU A 14 3.92 -0.89 12.80
C GLU A 14 2.44 -0.54 12.97
N ARG A 15 1.69 -1.36 13.71
CA ARG A 15 0.31 -1.03 14.06
C ARG A 15 0.28 0.34 14.73
N ASN A 16 -0.74 1.13 14.41
CA ASN A 16 -0.88 2.50 14.91
C ASN A 16 0.16 3.54 14.43
N SER A 17 1.05 3.21 13.49
CA SER A 17 2.03 4.17 12.94
C SER A 17 1.48 5.09 11.83
N THR A 18 2.34 5.99 11.34
CA THR A 18 2.13 6.75 10.10
C THR A 18 1.83 5.82 8.94
N PHE A 19 0.86 6.20 8.11
CA PHE A 19 0.49 5.47 6.90
C PHE A 19 1.01 6.19 5.66
N TYR A 20 1.59 5.41 4.75
CA TYR A 20 1.85 5.84 3.39
C TYR A 20 0.83 5.20 2.46
N VAL A 21 0.16 5.99 1.62
CA VAL A 21 -0.83 5.52 0.66
C VAL A 21 -0.37 5.86 -0.74
N GLY A 22 -0.37 4.88 -1.64
CA GLY A 22 0.08 5.06 -3.01
C GLY A 22 -0.69 4.21 -4.02
N ILE A 23 -0.38 4.44 -5.29
CA ILE A 23 -0.86 3.68 -6.43
C ILE A 23 0.34 3.25 -7.29
N THR A 24 0.27 2.07 -7.90
CA THR A 24 1.27 1.56 -8.85
C THR A 24 0.62 0.56 -9.82
N SER A 25 1.21 0.35 -10.99
CA SER A 25 0.84 -0.79 -11.87
C SER A 25 1.71 -2.02 -11.65
N ASP A 26 2.72 -1.92 -10.78
CA ASP A 26 3.62 -3.00 -10.40
C ASP A 26 3.85 -2.90 -8.89
N LEU A 27 3.09 -3.70 -8.13
CA LEU A 27 3.10 -3.66 -6.67
C LEU A 27 4.40 -4.24 -6.11
N SER A 28 4.79 -5.43 -6.54
CA SER A 28 5.98 -6.13 -6.03
C SER A 28 7.24 -5.29 -6.24
N LYS A 29 7.44 -4.72 -7.44
CA LYS A 29 8.58 -3.83 -7.68
C LYS A 29 8.56 -2.59 -6.79
N ARG A 30 7.41 -1.92 -6.66
CA ARG A 30 7.31 -0.67 -5.87
C ARG A 30 7.54 -0.90 -4.38
N ILE A 31 7.03 -2.00 -3.83
CA ILE A 31 7.24 -2.32 -2.42
C ILE A 31 8.71 -2.71 -2.18
N TRP A 32 9.33 -3.45 -3.12
CA TRP A 32 10.76 -3.73 -3.09
C TRP A 32 11.60 -2.44 -3.06
N GLU A 33 11.29 -1.47 -3.93
CA GLU A 33 11.98 -0.16 -3.99
C GLU A 33 11.91 0.58 -2.63
N HIS A 34 10.74 0.56 -1.98
CA HIS A 34 10.57 1.20 -0.67
C HIS A 34 11.29 0.44 0.46
N LYS A 35 11.23 -0.89 0.47
CA LYS A 35 11.91 -1.73 1.47
C LYS A 35 13.43 -1.59 1.42
N ASN A 36 13.97 -1.51 0.21
CA ASN A 36 15.40 -1.38 -0.06
C ASN A 36 15.88 0.08 -0.11
N GLU A 37 14.99 1.03 0.21
CA GLU A 37 15.32 2.46 0.30
C GLU A 37 15.97 3.03 -0.98
N VAL A 38 15.60 2.45 -2.13
CA VAL A 38 16.14 2.77 -3.46
C VAL A 38 15.78 4.19 -3.86
N ALA A 39 14.58 4.64 -3.46
CA ALA A 39 14.12 6.00 -3.64
C ALA A 39 14.17 6.75 -2.31
N ASP A 40 14.86 7.90 -2.30
CA ASP A 40 14.74 8.85 -1.21
C ASP A 40 13.31 9.39 -1.10
N GLY A 41 12.81 9.56 0.12
CA GLY A 41 11.46 10.07 0.33
C GLY A 41 10.89 9.80 1.72
N PHE A 42 9.58 9.98 1.82
CA PHE A 42 8.82 9.88 3.06
C PHE A 42 8.93 8.50 3.71
N THR A 43 8.82 7.43 2.93
CA THR A 43 8.88 6.07 3.45
C THR A 43 10.25 5.74 4.06
N LYS A 44 11.34 6.16 3.40
CA LYS A 44 12.71 6.07 3.94
C LYS A 44 12.86 6.88 5.22
N LYS A 45 12.45 8.16 5.21
CA LYS A 45 12.55 9.07 6.37
C LYS A 45 11.86 8.53 7.63
N TYR A 46 10.72 7.85 7.46
CA TYR A 46 9.91 7.34 8.58
C TYR A 46 10.04 5.82 8.79
N GLY A 47 10.95 5.15 8.08
CA GLY A 47 11.16 3.70 8.20
C GLY A 47 9.92 2.86 7.87
N ILE A 48 9.08 3.32 6.95
CA ILE A 48 7.85 2.65 6.52
C ILE A 48 8.21 1.55 5.52
N LYS A 49 8.17 0.29 5.95
CA LYS A 49 8.66 -0.86 5.16
C LYS A 49 7.63 -1.97 4.96
N ASN A 50 6.54 -2.02 5.72
CA ASN A 50 5.61 -3.14 5.69
C ASN A 50 4.42 -2.81 4.81
N LEU A 51 4.11 -3.70 3.86
CA LEU A 51 2.88 -3.64 3.07
C LEU A 51 1.77 -4.23 3.93
N VAL A 52 0.85 -3.39 4.40
CA VAL A 52 -0.22 -3.86 5.32
C VAL A 52 -1.57 -4.00 4.62
N TYR A 53 -1.72 -3.46 3.41
CA TYR A 53 -2.97 -3.49 2.66
C TYR A 53 -2.73 -3.23 1.17
N TYR A 54 -3.52 -3.87 0.30
CA TYR A 54 -3.62 -3.52 -1.11
C TYR A 54 -4.98 -3.89 -1.72
N GLU A 55 -5.39 -3.15 -2.75
CA GLU A 55 -6.56 -3.42 -3.60
C GLU A 55 -6.12 -3.48 -5.06
N ILE A 56 -6.78 -4.33 -5.85
CA ILE A 56 -6.52 -4.49 -7.29
C ILE A 56 -7.65 -3.85 -8.10
N PHE A 57 -7.29 -3.13 -9.16
CA PHE A 57 -8.20 -2.45 -10.07
C PHE A 57 -7.84 -2.71 -11.52
N ASP A 58 -8.84 -2.81 -12.37
CA ASP A 58 -8.68 -2.95 -13.84
C ASP A 58 -8.63 -1.60 -14.54
N ASP A 59 -9.09 -0.55 -13.86
CA ASP A 59 -9.19 0.81 -14.37
C ASP A 59 -8.33 1.77 -13.52
N PRO A 60 -7.41 2.55 -14.12
CA PRO A 60 -6.57 3.49 -13.39
C PRO A 60 -7.36 4.61 -12.73
N GLU A 61 -8.49 5.06 -13.31
CA GLU A 61 -9.27 6.14 -12.70
C GLU A 61 -9.89 5.70 -11.38
N ASN A 62 -10.42 4.48 -11.32
CA ASN A 62 -10.97 3.89 -10.11
C ASN A 62 -9.91 3.75 -9.02
N ALA A 63 -8.71 3.29 -9.39
CA ALA A 63 -7.58 3.23 -8.47
C ALA A 63 -7.18 4.63 -7.95
N ILE A 64 -7.12 5.65 -8.81
CA ILE A 64 -6.83 7.03 -8.42
C ILE A 64 -7.93 7.60 -7.50
N LYS A 65 -9.20 7.36 -7.81
CA LYS A 65 -10.34 7.78 -6.97
C LYS A 65 -10.25 7.12 -5.60
N ARG A 66 -9.89 5.83 -5.55
CA ARG A 66 -9.70 5.09 -4.30
C ARG A 66 -8.54 5.63 -3.47
N GLU A 67 -7.40 5.89 -4.09
CA GLU A 67 -6.21 6.46 -3.43
C GLU A 67 -6.54 7.82 -2.80
N LYS A 68 -7.19 8.72 -3.55
CA LYS A 68 -7.66 10.02 -3.05
C LYS A 68 -8.61 9.87 -1.85
N ARG A 69 -9.52 8.88 -1.92
CA ARG A 69 -10.45 8.58 -0.82
C ARG A 69 -9.71 8.10 0.42
N LEU A 70 -8.80 7.13 0.27
CA LEU A 70 -7.98 6.62 1.38
C LEU A 70 -7.15 7.74 2.00
N LYS A 71 -6.50 8.61 1.21
CA LYS A 71 -5.74 9.74 1.74
C LYS A 71 -6.59 10.66 2.63
N LYS A 72 -7.84 10.96 2.23
CA LYS A 72 -8.80 11.78 2.99
C LYS A 72 -9.40 11.11 4.21
N TRP A 73 -9.39 9.78 4.31
CA TRP A 73 -9.97 9.07 5.44
C TRP A 73 -9.28 9.41 6.76
N ASN A 74 -10.05 9.45 7.83
CA ASN A 74 -9.47 9.49 9.18
C ASN A 74 -8.70 8.18 9.46
N ARG A 75 -7.91 8.19 10.53
CA ARG A 75 -7.07 7.06 10.92
C ARG A 75 -7.90 5.79 11.18
N THR A 76 -9.00 5.91 11.92
CA THR A 76 -9.85 4.78 12.33
C THR A 76 -10.41 4.02 11.13
N TRP A 77 -10.83 4.72 10.08
CA TRP A 77 -11.36 4.07 8.87
C TRP A 77 -10.28 3.34 8.08
N LYS A 78 -9.06 3.89 8.02
CA LYS A 78 -7.92 3.18 7.42
C LYS A 78 -7.58 1.91 8.20
N MET A 79 -7.54 2.00 9.53
CA MET A 79 -7.27 0.83 10.38
C MET A 79 -8.32 -0.26 10.18
N ARG A 80 -9.59 0.12 10.12
CA ARG A 80 -10.68 -0.84 9.90
C ARG A 80 -10.50 -1.64 8.61
N VAL A 81 -10.24 -0.99 7.47
CA VAL A 81 -10.05 -1.74 6.20
C VAL A 81 -8.76 -2.55 6.18
N ILE A 82 -7.71 -2.08 6.85
CA ILE A 82 -6.48 -2.87 7.02
C ILE A 82 -6.81 -4.12 7.84
N GLU A 83 -7.49 -3.98 8.97
CA GLU A 83 -7.81 -5.09 9.89
C GLU A 83 -8.84 -6.08 9.30
N GLU A 84 -9.74 -5.61 8.43
CA GLU A 84 -10.67 -6.48 7.68
C GLU A 84 -9.93 -7.42 6.70
N MET A 85 -8.77 -6.99 6.16
CA MET A 85 -7.98 -7.77 5.21
C MET A 85 -6.77 -8.48 5.85
N ASN A 86 -6.16 -7.84 6.84
CA ASN A 86 -4.89 -8.20 7.46
C ASN A 86 -4.96 -7.95 8.98
N PRO A 87 -5.72 -8.78 9.73
CA PRO A 87 -5.99 -8.57 11.15
C PRO A 87 -4.72 -8.61 12.01
N ASN A 88 -3.71 -9.36 11.58
CA ASN A 88 -2.43 -9.52 12.27
C ASN A 88 -1.42 -8.42 11.93
N TRP A 89 -1.73 -7.55 10.95
CA TRP A 89 -0.81 -6.53 10.45
C TRP A 89 0.50 -7.11 9.89
N ASP A 90 0.40 -8.31 9.31
CA ASP A 90 1.53 -8.98 8.69
C ASP A 90 2.03 -8.19 7.48
N ASP A 91 3.31 -8.35 7.15
CA ASP A 91 3.85 -7.77 5.93
C ASP A 91 3.43 -8.62 4.72
N LEU A 92 2.46 -8.12 3.97
CA LEU A 92 1.85 -8.81 2.84
C LEU A 92 2.77 -8.90 1.62
N TYR A 93 3.96 -8.31 1.67
CA TYR A 93 4.90 -8.37 0.56
C TYR A 93 5.25 -9.82 0.15
N GLU A 94 5.35 -10.72 1.13
CA GLU A 94 5.62 -12.14 0.86
C GLU A 94 4.48 -12.82 0.08
N THR A 95 3.24 -12.31 0.21
CA THR A 95 2.07 -12.87 -0.50
C THR A 95 2.01 -12.52 -1.98
N ILE A 96 2.78 -11.53 -2.42
CA ILE A 96 2.79 -11.02 -3.80
C ILE A 96 4.12 -11.28 -4.53
N CYS A 97 5.07 -11.93 -3.86
CA CYS A 97 6.36 -12.33 -4.41
C CYS A 97 6.43 -13.86 -4.45
N ILE A 98 5.87 -14.43 -5.53
CA ILE A 98 6.02 -15.84 -5.91
C ILE A 98 6.67 -15.87 -7.29
#